data_AF-A0A938NH60-F1
#
_entry.id   AF-A0A938NH60-F1
#
_cell.length_a   1.000
_cell.length_b   1.000
_cell.length_c   1.000
_cell.angle_alpha   90.00
_cell.angle_beta   90.00
_cell.angle_gamma   90.00
#
_symmetry.space_group_name_H-M   'P 1'
#
loop_
_entity.id
_entity.type
_entity.pdbx_description
1 polymer ?
#
loop_
_entity_poly.entity_id
_entity_poly.type
_entity_poly.pdbx_seq_one_letter_code
_entity_poly.pdbx_strand_id
1 'polypeptide(L)'
;MRTRARLPRWLAFTLLPGLIGLGPRPGEAAVALTLRGVGLSLGNSPRACGLRINAVDDQVQRVDGLNLTLWNPRPSPVAQMNGAAIGLIGPKAGRLQGLALGGLGATAGERIRGLAAAGFGVGSESLTGAALGGLLVDIKRDSRGLLCALGAARARGRLEGLGVGGLFVEAGDLRGLALGGLGVVGRRGAGLALSAGIMSVQESLTGVALGGLVAGGGRLRGLGLSGGVVFASEALTGIAIGGLGLGSQGPVRGLAAGGLILAAPELQGLGAGALNGVLVEGINLEDFLKIRTVNARMVGLQIGLVNYTAELWGLQLGLVNIARNNPRWARVLPGLNLHW
;
A
#
# COMPACT_ATOMS: atom_id res chain seq x y z
N MET A 1 42.47 -7.51 -21.60
CA MET A 1 41.26 -6.79 -21.14
C MET A 1 40.75 -7.45 -19.88
N ARG A 2 40.84 -6.78 -18.72
CA ARG A 2 40.44 -7.32 -17.41
C ARG A 2 38.93 -7.14 -17.21
N THR A 3 38.20 -8.25 -17.14
CA THR A 3 36.78 -8.30 -16.76
C THR A 3 36.64 -8.08 -15.26
N ARG A 4 36.14 -6.91 -14.85
CA ARG A 4 35.68 -6.66 -13.47
C ARG A 4 34.33 -7.33 -13.28
N ALA A 5 34.28 -8.41 -12.52
CA ALA A 5 33.03 -8.99 -12.03
C ALA A 5 32.33 -7.97 -11.11
N ARG A 6 31.14 -7.51 -11.51
CA ARG A 6 30.26 -6.70 -10.64
C ARG A 6 29.47 -7.67 -9.77
N LEU A 7 29.74 -7.66 -8.47
CA LEU A 7 28.89 -8.33 -7.49
C LEU A 7 27.47 -7.72 -7.51
N PRO A 8 26.40 -8.54 -7.44
CA PRO A 8 25.04 -8.04 -7.47
C PRO A 8 24.69 -7.20 -6.23
N ARG A 9 23.98 -6.09 -6.42
CA ARG A 9 23.55 -5.15 -5.35
C ARG A 9 22.65 -5.78 -4.26
N TRP A 10 22.06 -6.94 -4.52
CA TRP A 10 21.24 -7.67 -3.52
C TRP A 10 22.08 -8.47 -2.51
N LEU A 11 23.35 -8.76 -2.80
CA LEU A 11 24.24 -9.49 -1.88
C LEU A 11 24.67 -8.63 -0.67
N ALA A 12 24.56 -7.29 -0.77
CA ALA A 12 24.91 -6.38 0.33
C ALA A 12 23.86 -6.39 1.46
N PHE A 13 22.61 -6.76 1.19
CA PHE A 13 21.54 -6.80 2.21
C PHE A 13 21.47 -8.14 2.97
N THR A 14 21.99 -9.22 2.39
CA THR A 14 21.99 -10.56 2.98
C THR A 14 23.16 -10.83 3.93
N LEU A 15 24.15 -9.94 4.00
CA LEU A 15 25.35 -10.14 4.84
C LEU A 15 25.26 -9.52 6.24
N LEU A 16 24.28 -8.67 6.51
CA LEU A 16 24.07 -8.10 7.86
C LEU A 16 23.51 -9.04 8.93
N PRO A 17 22.68 -10.08 8.64
CA PRO A 17 22.16 -10.96 9.69
C PRO A 17 23.26 -11.74 10.43
N GLY A 18 24.39 -12.02 9.77
CA GLY A 18 25.47 -12.86 10.30
C GLY A 18 26.33 -12.19 11.38
N LEU A 19 26.42 -10.86 11.39
CA LEU A 19 27.25 -10.12 12.35
C LEU A 19 26.55 -9.86 13.71
N ILE A 20 25.24 -10.11 13.81
CA ILE A 20 24.40 -9.80 14.98
C ILE A 20 24.41 -10.94 16.03
N GLY A 21 25.05 -12.08 15.72
CA GLY A 21 25.07 -13.28 16.56
C GLY A 21 26.20 -13.40 17.58
N LEU A 22 27.21 -12.52 17.57
CA LEU A 22 28.43 -12.62 18.40
C LEU A 22 28.31 -11.95 19.78
N GLY A 23 27.12 -12.01 20.41
CA GLY A 23 26.92 -11.50 21.77
C GLY A 23 27.50 -12.42 22.85
N PRO A 24 27.85 -11.88 24.03
CA PRO A 24 28.30 -12.68 25.18
C PRO A 24 27.28 -13.77 25.54
N ARG A 25 27.74 -14.87 26.14
CA ARG A 25 26.89 -15.96 26.65
C ARG A 25 26.64 -15.78 28.16
N PRO A 26 25.64 -15.00 28.60
CA PRO A 26 25.22 -15.05 30.00
C PRO A 26 24.41 -16.33 30.23
N GLY A 27 24.82 -17.13 31.22
CA GLY A 27 23.93 -18.13 31.83
C GLY A 27 22.82 -17.45 32.64
N GLU A 28 22.03 -18.24 33.36
CA GLU A 28 20.98 -17.79 34.31
C GLU A 28 21.58 -17.06 35.53
N ALA A 29 22.29 -15.96 35.31
CA ALA A 29 22.84 -15.12 36.36
C ALA A 29 21.91 -13.92 36.55
N ALA A 30 21.08 -13.98 37.60
CA ALA A 30 20.24 -12.87 38.00
C ALA A 30 20.21 -12.70 39.53
N VAL A 31 20.20 -11.45 39.97
CA VAL A 31 20.00 -11.04 41.37
C VAL A 31 18.65 -10.34 41.48
N ALA A 32 17.81 -10.79 42.40
CA ALA A 32 16.47 -10.25 42.61
C ALA A 32 16.36 -9.58 43.99
N LEU A 33 16.18 -8.26 43.99
CA LEU A 33 15.87 -7.44 45.17
C LEU A 33 14.37 -7.16 45.17
N THR A 34 13.59 -8.08 45.76
CA THR A 34 12.13 -8.06 45.66
C THR A 34 11.46 -8.12 47.03
N LEU A 35 10.33 -7.42 47.17
CA LEU A 35 9.42 -7.52 48.30
C LEU A 35 8.10 -8.08 47.79
N ARG A 36 7.68 -9.25 48.30
CA ARG A 36 6.49 -9.97 47.83
C ARG A 36 6.50 -10.25 46.30
N GLY A 37 7.69 -10.49 45.74
CA GLY A 37 7.87 -10.81 44.32
C GLY A 37 7.86 -9.59 43.38
N VAL A 38 7.70 -8.37 43.90
CA VAL A 38 7.80 -7.12 43.14
C VAL A 38 9.09 -6.40 43.52
N GLY A 39 9.89 -5.98 42.55
CA GLY A 39 11.11 -5.21 42.83
C GLY A 39 12.06 -5.10 41.67
N LEU A 40 13.36 -5.12 41.96
CA LEU A 40 14.44 -4.98 40.99
C LEU A 40 15.07 -6.36 40.67
N SER A 41 15.15 -6.69 39.39
CA SER A 41 15.89 -7.86 38.86
C SER A 41 17.06 -7.37 38.02
N LEU A 42 18.28 -7.71 38.44
CA LEU A 42 19.51 -7.43 37.69
C LEU A 42 20.01 -8.73 37.06
N GLY A 43 20.13 -8.77 35.73
CA GLY A 43 20.56 -9.95 34.98
C GLY A 43 19.42 -10.75 34.35
N ASN A 44 19.75 -11.93 33.80
CA ASN A 44 18.84 -12.69 32.95
C ASN A 44 17.90 -13.60 33.78
N SER A 45 16.88 -13.00 34.39
CA SER A 45 15.80 -13.76 35.04
C SER A 45 14.72 -14.17 34.02
N PRO A 46 14.25 -15.44 34.00
CA PRO A 46 13.12 -15.88 33.18
C PRO A 46 11.79 -15.19 33.52
N ARG A 47 11.62 -14.79 34.79
CA ARG A 47 10.40 -14.12 35.30
C ARG A 47 10.75 -12.92 36.17
N ALA A 48 10.08 -11.80 35.97
CA ALA A 48 10.24 -10.62 36.83
C ALA A 48 8.95 -9.79 36.92
N CYS A 49 8.70 -9.22 38.10
CA CYS A 49 7.67 -8.20 38.31
C CYS A 49 8.31 -6.95 38.92
N GLY A 50 8.11 -5.79 38.30
CA GLY A 50 8.78 -4.53 38.67
C GLY A 50 9.78 -4.04 37.61
N LEU A 51 11.01 -3.72 38.03
CA LEU A 51 12.09 -3.26 37.15
C LEU A 51 13.06 -4.41 36.86
N ARG A 52 13.31 -4.70 35.59
CA ARG A 52 14.33 -5.66 35.14
C ARG A 52 15.36 -4.95 34.28
N ILE A 53 16.64 -5.09 34.63
CA ILE A 53 17.77 -4.58 33.86
C ILE A 53 18.64 -5.77 33.49
N ASN A 54 18.87 -5.96 32.20
CA ASN A 54 19.60 -7.10 31.68
C ASN A 54 20.54 -6.72 30.54
N ALA A 55 21.68 -7.41 30.47
CA ALA A 55 22.61 -7.27 29.36
C ALA A 55 22.05 -7.90 28.08
N VAL A 56 21.56 -9.14 28.16
CA VAL A 56 21.03 -9.89 27.00
C VAL A 56 19.86 -10.75 27.42
N ASP A 57 18.68 -10.50 26.87
CA ASP A 57 17.50 -11.34 27.11
C ASP A 57 17.66 -12.73 26.47
N ASP A 58 17.60 -13.77 27.31
CA ASP A 58 17.62 -15.16 26.88
C ASP A 58 16.62 -15.99 27.71
N GLN A 59 15.86 -16.86 27.05
CA GLN A 59 14.83 -17.73 27.67
C GLN A 59 13.84 -16.99 28.61
N VAL A 60 13.59 -15.70 28.35
CA VAL A 60 12.60 -14.93 29.10
C VAL A 60 11.21 -15.52 28.86
N GLN A 61 10.45 -15.70 29.95
CA GLN A 61 9.07 -16.20 29.90
C GLN A 61 8.07 -15.07 30.14
N ARG A 62 8.25 -14.30 31.22
CA ARG A 62 7.28 -13.26 31.59
C ARG A 62 7.92 -12.10 32.33
N VAL A 63 7.65 -10.88 31.88
CA VAL A 63 8.02 -9.66 32.60
C VAL A 63 6.79 -8.78 32.74
N ASP A 64 6.42 -8.46 33.98
CA ASP A 64 5.33 -7.53 34.30
C ASP A 64 5.94 -6.25 34.92
N GLY A 65 6.10 -5.19 34.13
CA GLY A 65 6.69 -3.92 34.56
C GLY A 65 7.61 -3.30 33.50
N LEU A 66 8.78 -2.81 33.91
CA LEU A 66 9.77 -2.18 33.04
C LEU A 66 10.94 -3.14 32.78
N ASN A 67 11.18 -3.48 31.52
CA ASN A 67 12.30 -4.31 31.07
C ASN A 67 13.30 -3.45 30.27
N LEU A 68 14.55 -3.41 30.71
CA LEU A 68 15.67 -2.78 30.02
C LEU A 68 16.64 -3.87 29.52
N THR A 69 16.84 -3.97 28.20
CA THR A 69 17.81 -4.90 27.58
C THR A 69 18.89 -4.13 26.82
N LEU A 70 20.16 -4.36 27.14
CA LEU A 70 21.28 -3.59 26.57
C LEU A 70 21.79 -4.14 25.24
N TRP A 71 21.55 -5.41 24.95
CA TRP A 71 21.98 -6.05 23.72
C TRP A 71 20.85 -6.76 23.01
N ASN A 72 21.17 -7.36 21.87
CA ASN A 72 20.27 -8.12 21.03
C ASN A 72 19.71 -9.36 21.75
N PRO A 73 18.40 -9.40 22.08
CA PRO A 73 17.77 -10.57 22.68
C PRO A 73 17.82 -11.79 21.77
N ARG A 74 17.89 -12.97 22.39
CA ARG A 74 17.61 -14.22 21.70
C ARG A 74 16.10 -14.36 21.45
N PRO A 75 15.67 -14.91 20.31
CA PRO A 75 14.25 -15.14 20.07
C PRO A 75 13.66 -16.07 21.13
N SER A 76 12.68 -15.58 21.88
CA SER A 76 11.88 -16.38 22.81
C SER A 76 10.40 -16.27 22.43
N PRO A 77 9.84 -17.26 21.70
CA PRO A 77 8.44 -17.24 21.29
C PRO A 77 7.47 -17.22 22.48
N VAL A 78 7.89 -17.77 23.62
CA VAL A 78 7.07 -17.85 24.84
C VAL A 78 7.12 -16.56 25.68
N ALA A 79 8.06 -15.64 25.40
CA ALA A 79 8.23 -14.43 26.19
C ALA A 79 6.99 -13.53 26.11
N GLN A 80 6.50 -13.11 27.28
CA GLN A 80 5.42 -12.14 27.43
C GLN A 80 5.94 -10.92 28.20
N MET A 81 5.90 -9.75 27.58
CA MET A 81 6.26 -8.50 28.25
C MET A 81 5.01 -7.63 28.40
N ASN A 82 4.59 -7.40 29.64
CA ASN A 82 3.46 -6.57 30.00
C ASN A 82 3.98 -5.32 30.71
N GLY A 83 3.80 -4.14 30.13
CA GLY A 83 4.35 -2.88 30.62
C GLY A 83 5.25 -2.22 29.58
N ALA A 84 6.47 -1.88 29.95
CA ALA A 84 7.43 -1.20 29.07
C ALA A 84 8.65 -2.10 28.80
N ALA A 85 8.99 -2.30 27.53
CA ALA A 85 10.16 -3.03 27.09
C ALA A 85 11.04 -2.10 26.27
N ILE A 86 12.23 -1.76 26.78
CA ILE A 86 13.15 -0.81 26.18
C ILE A 86 14.46 -1.53 25.90
N GLY A 87 14.92 -1.48 24.66
CA GLY A 87 16.14 -2.16 24.22
C GLY A 87 17.06 -1.26 23.43
N LEU A 88 18.36 -1.28 23.72
CA LEU A 88 19.36 -0.53 22.93
C LEU A 88 19.38 -1.04 21.48
N ILE A 89 19.46 -2.35 21.28
CA ILE A 89 19.20 -2.96 19.97
C ILE A 89 17.70 -3.06 19.74
N GLY A 90 16.97 -3.59 20.73
CA GLY A 90 15.54 -3.77 20.58
C GLY A 90 14.95 -4.91 21.39
N PRO A 91 13.75 -4.74 21.98
CA PRO A 91 13.05 -5.84 22.64
C PRO A 91 12.63 -6.89 21.61
N LYS A 92 12.74 -8.17 21.99
CA LYS A 92 12.15 -9.30 21.26
C LYS A 92 11.38 -10.17 22.23
N ALA A 93 10.13 -10.48 21.89
CA ALA A 93 9.29 -11.37 22.67
C ALA A 93 8.32 -12.14 21.78
N GLY A 94 7.55 -13.08 22.33
CA GLY A 94 6.35 -13.58 21.67
C GLY A 94 5.26 -12.52 21.66
N ARG A 95 5.01 -11.90 22.82
CA ARG A 95 3.96 -10.89 23.01
C ARG A 95 4.53 -9.66 23.71
N LEU A 96 4.26 -8.49 23.12
CA LEU A 96 4.54 -7.18 23.71
C LEU A 96 3.22 -6.47 23.99
N GLN A 97 2.96 -6.13 25.25
CA GLN A 97 1.73 -5.47 25.69
C GLN A 97 2.09 -4.20 26.48
N GLY A 98 1.82 -3.03 25.91
CA GLY A 98 2.17 -1.73 26.47
C GLY A 98 3.11 -0.95 25.56
N LEU A 99 4.29 -0.60 26.05
CA LEU A 99 5.29 0.19 25.35
C LEU A 99 6.48 -0.69 24.93
N ALA A 100 6.87 -0.64 23.66
CA ALA A 100 8.06 -1.32 23.14
C ALA A 100 8.96 -0.34 22.39
N LEU A 101 10.14 -0.03 22.93
CA LEU A 101 11.08 0.92 22.35
C LEU A 101 12.39 0.23 22.01
N GLY A 102 12.83 0.31 20.76
CA GLY A 102 14.10 -0.28 20.31
C GLY A 102 14.98 0.72 19.59
N GLY A 103 16.28 0.75 19.87
CA GLY A 103 17.20 1.59 19.08
C GLY A 103 17.26 1.16 17.60
N LEU A 104 17.25 -0.15 17.33
CA LEU A 104 17.14 -0.70 15.97
C LEU A 104 15.77 -1.33 15.71
N GLY A 105 15.34 -2.29 16.53
CA GLY A 105 14.14 -3.08 16.26
C GLY A 105 13.18 -3.18 17.44
N ALA A 106 11.88 -3.33 17.19
CA ALA A 106 10.95 -3.82 18.20
C ALA A 106 10.14 -4.96 17.57
N THR A 107 10.37 -6.19 18.03
CA THR A 107 9.78 -7.37 17.37
C THR A 107 9.00 -8.26 18.33
N ALA A 108 7.81 -8.68 17.90
CA ALA A 108 7.00 -9.64 18.62
C ALA A 108 6.61 -10.81 17.70
N GLY A 109 6.90 -12.04 18.11
CA GLY A 109 6.62 -13.25 17.34
C GLY A 109 5.13 -13.52 17.11
N GLU A 110 4.24 -12.95 17.92
CA GLU A 110 2.78 -13.15 17.81
C GLU A 110 2.00 -11.83 17.74
N ARG A 111 2.21 -10.93 18.71
CA ARG A 111 1.43 -9.68 18.74
C ARG A 111 2.11 -8.56 19.48
N ILE A 112 1.85 -7.35 18.98
CA ILE A 112 2.05 -6.10 19.70
C ILE A 112 0.69 -5.50 20.03
N ARG A 113 0.45 -5.21 21.31
CA ARG A 113 -0.71 -4.44 21.77
C ARG A 113 -0.23 -3.18 22.48
N GLY A 114 -0.46 -2.00 21.91
CA GLY A 114 0.00 -0.72 22.46
C GLY A 114 0.90 0.02 21.48
N LEU A 115 1.97 0.64 21.98
CA LEU A 115 2.90 1.45 21.18
C LEU A 115 4.22 0.71 20.99
N ALA A 116 4.64 0.58 19.75
CA ALA A 116 5.99 0.12 19.39
C ALA A 116 6.70 1.18 18.56
N ALA A 117 7.94 1.52 18.93
CA ALA A 117 8.75 2.42 18.13
C ALA A 117 10.20 1.91 18.03
N ALA A 118 10.78 1.99 16.83
CA ALA A 118 12.17 1.59 16.64
C ALA A 118 12.88 2.34 15.51
N GLY A 119 14.19 2.58 15.69
CA GLY A 119 14.99 3.37 14.76
C GLY A 119 15.16 2.76 13.36
N PHE A 120 15.17 1.43 13.24
CA PHE A 120 15.12 0.76 11.94
C PHE A 120 13.71 0.24 11.64
N GLY A 121 13.10 -0.55 12.53
CA GLY A 121 11.74 -1.00 12.27
C GLY A 121 11.04 -1.84 13.32
N VAL A 122 9.73 -1.96 13.14
CA VAL A 122 8.82 -2.72 14.00
C VAL A 122 8.30 -3.93 13.23
N GLY A 123 8.28 -5.10 13.87
CA GLY A 123 7.83 -6.35 13.24
C GLY A 123 6.93 -7.18 14.13
N SER A 124 5.79 -7.65 13.61
CA SER A 124 4.95 -8.61 14.32
C SER A 124 4.07 -9.45 13.42
N GLU A 125 3.49 -10.53 13.93
CA GLU A 125 2.39 -11.21 13.23
C GLU A 125 1.12 -10.34 13.24
N SER A 126 0.81 -9.69 14.36
CA SER A 126 -0.37 -8.83 14.48
C SER A 126 -0.13 -7.59 15.35
N LEU A 127 -0.87 -6.52 15.07
CA LEU A 127 -0.76 -5.27 15.82
C LEU A 127 -2.12 -4.71 16.20
N THR A 128 -2.25 -4.24 17.44
CA THR A 128 -3.36 -3.39 17.88
C THR A 128 -2.78 -2.19 18.62
N GLY A 129 -2.83 -1.01 18.02
CA GLY A 129 -2.25 0.22 18.58
C GLY A 129 -1.43 1.00 17.54
N ALA A 130 -0.21 1.39 17.87
CA ALA A 130 0.65 2.19 16.99
C ALA A 130 2.03 1.56 16.82
N ALA A 131 2.53 1.53 15.59
CA ALA A 131 3.91 1.17 15.26
C ALA A 131 4.59 2.30 14.48
N LEU A 132 5.74 2.74 14.99
CA LEU A 132 6.58 3.79 14.42
C LEU A 132 7.98 3.21 14.09
N GLY A 133 8.24 2.94 12.82
CA GLY A 133 9.55 2.46 12.36
C GLY A 133 10.32 3.57 11.65
N GLY A 134 11.65 3.64 11.81
CA GLY A 134 12.44 4.56 10.99
C GLY A 134 12.37 4.19 9.52
N LEU A 135 12.70 2.95 9.14
CA LEU A 135 12.64 2.47 7.76
C LEU A 135 11.39 1.63 7.49
N LEU A 136 11.04 0.72 8.38
CA LEU A 136 10.02 -0.31 8.12
C LEU A 136 9.09 -0.54 9.29
N VAL A 137 7.81 -0.73 8.99
CA VAL A 137 6.89 -1.48 9.84
C VAL A 137 6.34 -2.65 9.02
N ASP A 138 6.56 -3.89 9.47
CA ASP A 138 6.08 -5.11 8.79
C ASP A 138 5.21 -5.95 9.71
N ILE A 139 3.90 -5.90 9.46
CA ILE A 139 2.89 -6.73 10.13
C ILE A 139 2.48 -7.85 9.19
N LYS A 140 2.74 -9.10 9.57
CA LYS A 140 2.56 -10.24 8.66
C LYS A 140 1.10 -10.66 8.48
N ARG A 141 0.20 -10.26 9.37
CA ARG A 141 -1.25 -10.48 9.26
C ARG A 141 -1.97 -9.14 9.42
N ASP A 142 -2.72 -9.00 10.51
CA ASP A 142 -3.66 -7.92 10.70
C ASP A 142 -3.10 -6.86 11.63
N SER A 143 -3.31 -5.60 11.24
CA SER A 143 -3.02 -4.41 12.00
C SER A 143 -4.31 -3.62 12.20
N ARG A 144 -4.58 -3.22 13.44
CA ARG A 144 -5.61 -2.26 13.80
C ARG A 144 -4.97 -1.06 14.51
N GLY A 145 -5.01 0.10 13.86
CA GLY A 145 -4.49 1.36 14.38
C GLY A 145 -3.54 2.07 13.41
N LEU A 146 -2.38 2.53 13.90
CA LEU A 146 -1.41 3.34 13.16
C LEU A 146 -0.18 2.52 12.78
N LEU A 147 0.18 2.51 11.49
CA LEU A 147 1.48 2.10 11.00
C LEU A 147 2.17 3.32 10.37
N CYS A 148 3.35 3.69 10.85
CA CYS A 148 4.11 4.80 10.29
C CYS A 148 5.58 4.40 10.08
N ALA A 149 6.10 4.62 8.87
CA ALA A 149 7.53 4.46 8.57
C ALA A 149 8.01 5.42 7.47
N LEU A 150 9.28 5.84 7.51
CA LEU A 150 9.85 6.66 6.44
C LEU A 150 10.06 5.86 5.14
N GLY A 151 10.24 4.54 5.24
CA GLY A 151 10.28 3.64 4.08
C GLY A 151 8.91 3.04 3.81
N ALA A 152 8.62 1.89 4.42
CA ALA A 152 7.42 1.11 4.14
C ALA A 152 6.60 0.79 5.39
N ALA A 153 5.29 1.01 5.31
CA ALA A 153 4.31 0.54 6.28
C ALA A 153 3.49 -0.60 5.66
N ARG A 154 3.71 -1.83 6.13
CA ARG A 154 3.14 -3.05 5.56
C ARG A 154 2.25 -3.81 6.55
N ALA A 155 1.08 -4.24 6.07
CA ALA A 155 0.20 -5.20 6.72
C ALA A 155 -0.31 -6.23 5.70
N ARG A 156 0.27 -7.43 5.65
CA ARG A 156 -0.02 -8.40 4.56
C ARG A 156 -1.45 -8.93 4.60
N GLY A 157 -2.06 -8.99 5.78
CA GLY A 157 -3.48 -9.29 5.99
C GLY A 157 -4.29 -8.01 5.85
N ARG A 158 -4.85 -7.53 6.96
CA ARG A 158 -5.67 -6.32 7.01
C ARG A 158 -4.93 -5.14 7.64
N LEU A 159 -5.13 -3.95 7.08
CA LEU A 159 -4.84 -2.67 7.75
C LEU A 159 -6.17 -1.97 8.03
N GLU A 160 -6.58 -1.91 9.30
CA GLU A 160 -7.73 -1.13 9.77
C GLU A 160 -7.24 0.11 10.54
N GLY A 161 -7.29 1.28 9.92
CA GLY A 161 -6.83 2.53 10.53
C GLY A 161 -6.01 3.40 9.56
N LEU A 162 -4.82 3.83 10.00
CA LEU A 162 -3.93 4.74 9.28
C LEU A 162 -2.60 4.07 8.94
N GLY A 163 -2.26 3.99 7.67
CA GLY A 163 -0.93 3.65 7.18
C GLY A 163 -0.23 4.85 6.58
N VAL A 164 0.98 5.17 7.05
CA VAL A 164 1.84 6.22 6.52
C VAL A 164 3.19 5.62 6.17
N GLY A 165 3.54 5.64 4.89
CA GLY A 165 4.81 5.15 4.38
C GLY A 165 5.48 6.25 3.54
N GLY A 166 6.70 6.65 3.90
CA GLY A 166 7.41 7.66 3.11
C GLY A 166 7.70 7.20 1.68
N LEU A 167 7.85 5.90 1.44
CA LEU A 167 7.87 5.30 0.10
C LEU A 167 6.57 4.55 -0.18
N PHE A 168 6.22 3.56 0.64
CA PHE A 168 5.10 2.67 0.35
C PHE A 168 4.21 2.39 1.54
N VAL A 169 2.90 2.31 1.29
CA VAL A 169 1.95 1.60 2.14
C VAL A 169 1.51 0.35 1.40
N GLU A 170 1.66 -0.82 2.03
CA GLU A 170 1.23 -2.09 1.47
C GLU A 170 0.23 -2.76 2.42
N ALA A 171 -0.99 -3.00 1.95
CA ALA A 171 -2.02 -3.65 2.75
C ALA A 171 -2.77 -4.70 1.93
N GLY A 172 -2.96 -5.91 2.44
CA GLY A 172 -3.85 -6.87 1.78
C GLY A 172 -5.27 -6.30 1.68
N ASP A 173 -5.92 -6.11 2.82
CA ASP A 173 -7.20 -5.42 2.93
C ASP A 173 -7.01 -4.06 3.64
N LEU A 174 -7.11 -2.97 2.90
CA LEU A 174 -7.09 -1.61 3.45
C LEU A 174 -8.50 -1.19 3.90
N ARG A 175 -8.66 -0.77 5.14
CA ARG A 175 -9.86 -0.12 5.69
C ARG A 175 -9.46 1.13 6.45
N GLY A 176 -9.60 2.31 5.84
CA GLY A 176 -9.22 3.58 6.45
C GLY A 176 -8.39 4.46 5.51
N LEU A 177 -7.28 5.01 6.01
CA LEU A 177 -6.43 5.96 5.30
C LEU A 177 -5.04 5.36 5.03
N ALA A 178 -4.59 5.39 3.77
CA ALA A 178 -3.22 5.04 3.37
C ALA A 178 -2.55 6.22 2.67
N LEU A 179 -1.40 6.65 3.19
CA LEU A 179 -0.56 7.73 2.67
C LEU A 179 0.80 7.16 2.28
N GLY A 180 1.06 6.97 0.99
CA GLY A 180 2.34 6.45 0.48
C GLY A 180 3.04 7.50 -0.38
N GLY A 181 4.33 7.78 -0.17
CA GLY A 181 5.04 8.74 -1.02
C GLY A 181 5.10 8.29 -2.49
N LEU A 182 5.72 7.15 -2.75
CA LEU A 182 5.82 6.55 -4.09
C LEU A 182 4.65 5.64 -4.44
N GLY A 183 4.03 5.00 -3.45
CA GLY A 183 2.85 4.21 -3.76
C GLY A 183 2.04 3.70 -2.59
N VAL A 184 0.78 3.41 -2.88
CA VAL A 184 -0.13 2.64 -2.03
C VAL A 184 -0.54 1.42 -2.82
N VAL A 185 -0.22 0.24 -2.31
CA VAL A 185 -0.52 -1.04 -2.96
C VAL A 185 -1.40 -1.87 -2.04
N GLY A 186 -2.46 -2.46 -2.60
CA GLY A 186 -3.23 -3.44 -1.88
C GLY A 186 -4.06 -4.36 -2.73
N ARG A 187 -4.80 -5.25 -2.09
CA ARG A 187 -5.68 -6.21 -2.76
C ARG A 187 -7.12 -5.73 -2.73
N ARG A 188 -7.64 -5.35 -1.55
CA ARG A 188 -8.95 -4.71 -1.38
C ARG A 188 -8.82 -3.41 -0.60
N GLY A 189 -9.68 -2.45 -0.87
CA GLY A 189 -9.64 -1.15 -0.20
C GLY A 189 -11.03 -0.58 0.08
N ALA A 190 -11.21 -0.04 1.27
CA ALA A 190 -12.34 0.81 1.63
C ALA A 190 -11.83 2.05 2.37
N GLY A 191 -12.02 3.24 1.79
CA GLY A 191 -11.57 4.51 2.37
C GLY A 191 -10.74 5.36 1.41
N LEU A 192 -9.65 5.94 1.90
CA LEU A 192 -8.84 6.94 1.21
C LEU A 192 -7.42 6.42 1.00
N ALA A 193 -7.00 6.29 -0.26
CA ALA A 193 -5.66 5.87 -0.66
C ALA A 193 -4.99 6.99 -1.46
N LEU A 194 -3.88 7.50 -0.95
CA LEU A 194 -3.16 8.66 -1.47
C LEU A 194 -1.70 8.33 -1.75
N SER A 195 -1.24 8.60 -2.96
CA SER A 195 0.19 8.58 -3.28
C SER A 195 0.62 9.61 -4.31
N ALA A 196 1.87 10.08 -4.23
CA ALA A 196 2.44 10.94 -5.26
C ALA A 196 2.91 10.14 -6.50
N GLY A 197 3.05 8.82 -6.38
CA GLY A 197 3.35 7.92 -7.50
C GLY A 197 2.15 7.06 -7.90
N ILE A 198 2.20 5.79 -7.50
CA ILE A 198 1.26 4.74 -7.95
C ILE A 198 0.34 4.34 -6.80
N MET A 199 -0.96 4.54 -7.01
CA MET A 199 -2.01 3.97 -6.17
C MET A 199 -2.64 2.79 -6.93
N SER A 200 -2.50 1.57 -6.40
CA SER A 200 -2.98 0.33 -7.04
C SER A 200 -3.65 -0.61 -6.05
N VAL A 201 -4.95 -0.87 -6.24
CA VAL A 201 -5.72 -1.84 -5.44
C VAL A 201 -6.30 -2.92 -6.33
N GLN A 202 -5.70 -4.11 -6.29
CA GLN A 202 -5.82 -5.12 -7.36
C GLN A 202 -7.25 -5.63 -7.60
N GLU A 203 -8.04 -5.92 -6.56
CA GLU A 203 -9.38 -6.49 -6.74
C GLU A 203 -10.45 -5.40 -6.73
N SER A 204 -10.54 -4.63 -5.63
CA SER A 204 -11.57 -3.60 -5.51
C SER A 204 -11.20 -2.49 -4.53
N LEU A 205 -11.52 -1.26 -4.91
CA LEU A 205 -11.45 -0.09 -4.05
C LEU A 205 -12.81 0.61 -4.02
N THR A 206 -13.35 0.81 -2.83
CA THR A 206 -14.51 1.69 -2.58
C THR A 206 -14.06 2.92 -1.81
N GLY A 207 -14.17 4.11 -2.40
CA GLY A 207 -13.80 5.37 -1.75
C GLY A 207 -13.01 6.29 -2.68
N VAL A 208 -11.90 6.83 -2.19
CA VAL A 208 -11.09 7.84 -2.88
C VAL A 208 -9.70 7.29 -3.16
N ALA A 209 -9.29 7.47 -4.41
CA ALA A 209 -8.07 6.95 -5.00
C ALA A 209 -7.32 8.10 -5.66
N LEU A 210 -6.28 8.64 -5.01
CA LEU A 210 -5.42 9.67 -5.60
C LEU A 210 -4.02 9.12 -5.83
N GLY A 211 -3.55 9.18 -7.08
CA GLY A 211 -2.19 8.80 -7.47
C GLY A 211 -1.57 9.89 -8.33
N GLY A 212 -0.34 10.30 -8.10
CA GLY A 212 0.26 11.35 -8.93
C GLY A 212 0.49 10.89 -10.38
N LEU A 213 0.98 9.66 -10.57
CA LEU A 213 1.20 9.07 -11.89
C LEU A 213 0.08 8.12 -12.30
N VAL A 214 -0.34 7.26 -11.37
CA VAL A 214 -1.33 6.22 -11.66
C VAL A 214 -2.26 6.05 -10.47
N ALA A 215 -3.56 6.02 -10.72
CA ALA A 215 -4.56 5.60 -9.76
C ALA A 215 -5.44 4.50 -10.38
N GLY A 216 -5.43 3.28 -9.83
CA GLY A 216 -6.29 2.24 -10.38
C GLY A 216 -6.25 0.90 -9.69
N GLY A 217 -6.72 -0.12 -10.38
CA GLY A 217 -6.89 -1.44 -9.80
C GLY A 217 -7.86 -2.33 -10.57
N GLY A 218 -8.56 -3.20 -9.85
CA GLY A 218 -9.63 -4.06 -10.40
C GLY A 218 -10.91 -3.28 -10.65
N ARG A 219 -11.78 -3.22 -9.64
CA ARG A 219 -12.95 -2.34 -9.60
C ARG A 219 -12.68 -1.10 -8.77
N LEU A 220 -12.96 0.08 -9.30
CA LEU A 220 -12.91 1.32 -8.55
C LEU A 220 -14.30 1.93 -8.47
N ARG A 221 -14.82 2.06 -7.24
CA ARG A 221 -16.11 2.66 -6.92
C ARG A 221 -15.91 3.91 -6.06
N GLY A 222 -16.25 5.08 -6.58
CA GLY A 222 -16.10 6.36 -5.89
C GLY A 222 -15.33 7.37 -6.73
N LEU A 223 -14.26 7.93 -6.18
CA LEU A 223 -13.43 8.96 -6.82
C LEU A 223 -12.05 8.40 -7.16
N GLY A 224 -11.66 8.45 -8.44
CA GLY A 224 -10.30 8.15 -8.90
C GLY A 224 -9.69 9.36 -9.57
N LEU A 225 -8.60 9.92 -9.03
CA LEU A 225 -7.89 11.05 -9.65
C LEU A 225 -6.42 10.71 -9.83
N SER A 226 -5.90 11.05 -11.00
CA SER A 226 -4.49 10.94 -11.28
C SER A 226 -3.98 12.05 -12.19
N GLY A 227 -2.78 12.56 -11.90
CA GLY A 227 -2.08 13.48 -12.81
C GLY A 227 -1.67 12.79 -14.12
N GLY A 228 -1.43 11.47 -14.06
CA GLY A 228 -1.20 10.63 -15.24
C GLY A 228 -2.47 9.87 -15.62
N VAL A 229 -2.51 8.58 -15.29
CA VAL A 229 -3.56 7.67 -15.77
C VAL A 229 -4.45 7.20 -14.63
N VAL A 230 -5.76 7.18 -14.86
CA VAL A 230 -6.70 6.40 -14.04
C VAL A 230 -7.02 5.09 -14.77
N PHE A 231 -6.90 3.94 -14.10
CA PHE A 231 -7.16 2.65 -14.74
C PHE A 231 -8.05 1.72 -13.91
N ALA A 232 -8.82 0.86 -14.58
CA ALA A 232 -9.54 -0.25 -13.94
C ALA A 232 -9.61 -1.49 -14.84
N SER A 233 -9.13 -2.63 -14.37
CA SER A 233 -9.19 -3.88 -15.12
C SER A 233 -10.56 -4.53 -15.14
N GLU A 234 -11.51 -4.07 -14.32
CA GLU A 234 -12.87 -4.62 -14.30
C GLU A 234 -13.94 -3.57 -14.53
N ALA A 235 -14.02 -2.53 -13.69
CA ALA A 235 -15.03 -1.48 -13.85
C ALA A 235 -14.66 -0.19 -13.11
N LEU A 236 -15.14 0.94 -13.62
CA LEU A 236 -15.14 2.23 -12.94
C LEU A 236 -16.58 2.66 -12.66
N THR A 237 -16.90 3.04 -11.43
CA THR A 237 -18.20 3.60 -11.08
C THR A 237 -18.04 4.83 -10.19
N GLY A 238 -18.50 5.99 -10.64
CA GLY A 238 -18.40 7.25 -9.92
C GLY A 238 -17.73 8.34 -10.75
N ILE A 239 -16.71 9.00 -10.19
CA ILE A 239 -15.98 10.10 -10.82
C ILE A 239 -14.54 9.66 -11.02
N ALA A 240 -14.04 9.76 -12.26
CA ALA A 240 -12.67 9.39 -12.59
C ALA A 240 -12.04 10.44 -13.52
N ILE A 241 -10.90 11.00 -13.11
CA ILE A 241 -10.17 12.03 -13.88
C ILE A 241 -8.69 11.66 -13.96
N GLY A 242 -8.22 11.38 -15.18
CA GLY A 242 -6.79 11.17 -15.47
C GLY A 242 -6.23 12.29 -16.34
N GLY A 243 -5.14 12.92 -15.90
CA GLY A 243 -4.52 14.03 -16.62
C GLY A 243 -4.00 13.64 -18.01
N LEU A 244 -3.42 12.45 -18.16
CA LEU A 244 -3.06 11.89 -19.47
C LEU A 244 -4.19 11.05 -20.04
N GLY A 245 -4.84 10.21 -19.23
CA GLY A 245 -5.93 9.40 -19.75
C GLY A 245 -6.62 8.53 -18.71
N LEU A 246 -7.70 7.93 -19.18
CA LEU A 246 -8.53 7.00 -18.42
C LEU A 246 -8.72 5.73 -19.23
N GLY A 247 -8.43 4.57 -18.63
CA GLY A 247 -8.58 3.27 -19.26
C GLY A 247 -9.39 2.29 -18.42
N SER A 248 -10.39 1.64 -18.99
CA SER A 248 -11.06 0.50 -18.36
C SER A 248 -11.22 -0.67 -19.32
N GLN A 249 -11.01 -1.88 -18.80
CA GLN A 249 -11.31 -3.12 -19.55
C GLN A 249 -12.78 -3.53 -19.43
N GLY A 250 -13.58 -2.86 -18.60
CA GLY A 250 -15.02 -3.07 -18.53
C GLY A 250 -15.79 -1.75 -18.44
N PRO A 251 -17.01 -1.75 -17.88
CA PRO A 251 -17.88 -0.59 -17.96
C PRO A 251 -17.38 0.57 -17.10
N VAL A 252 -17.52 1.77 -17.66
CA VAL A 252 -17.35 3.04 -16.96
C VAL A 252 -18.73 3.67 -16.76
N ARG A 253 -19.14 3.84 -15.50
CA ARG A 253 -20.44 4.41 -15.12
C ARG A 253 -20.27 5.68 -14.29
N GLY A 254 -20.72 6.82 -14.80
CA GLY A 254 -20.65 8.12 -14.12
C GLY A 254 -19.90 9.19 -14.93
N LEU A 255 -19.02 9.94 -14.27
CA LEU A 255 -18.21 10.99 -14.90
C LEU A 255 -16.80 10.45 -15.14
N ALA A 256 -16.34 10.48 -16.39
CA ALA A 256 -15.02 10.02 -16.78
C ALA A 256 -14.34 11.06 -17.66
N ALA A 257 -13.20 11.57 -17.21
CA ALA A 257 -12.39 12.52 -17.96
C ALA A 257 -10.95 11.99 -18.11
N GLY A 258 -10.46 11.94 -19.34
CA GLY A 258 -9.06 11.63 -19.65
C GLY A 258 -8.49 12.73 -20.54
N GLY A 259 -7.38 13.36 -20.19
CA GLY A 259 -6.88 14.51 -20.95
C GLY A 259 -6.65 14.19 -22.44
N LEU A 260 -5.87 13.15 -22.73
CA LEU A 260 -5.63 12.68 -24.09
C LEU A 260 -6.58 11.53 -24.47
N ILE A 261 -6.71 10.51 -23.62
CA ILE A 261 -7.40 9.25 -23.97
C ILE A 261 -8.48 8.92 -22.95
N LEU A 262 -9.66 8.55 -23.44
CA LEU A 262 -10.72 7.89 -22.68
C LEU A 262 -11.09 6.57 -23.37
N ALA A 263 -10.60 5.46 -22.83
CA ALA A 263 -10.77 4.13 -23.39
C ALA A 263 -11.60 3.24 -22.47
N ALA A 264 -12.80 2.87 -22.90
CA ALA A 264 -13.65 1.89 -22.23
C ALA A 264 -14.58 1.19 -23.23
N PRO A 265 -14.84 -0.13 -23.08
CA PRO A 265 -15.78 -0.85 -23.93
C PRO A 265 -17.22 -0.33 -23.81
N GLU A 266 -17.63 0.01 -22.59
CA GLU A 266 -18.93 0.62 -22.33
C GLU A 266 -18.74 1.89 -21.52
N LEU A 267 -19.35 2.97 -21.97
CA LEU A 267 -19.39 4.23 -21.23
C LEU A 267 -20.84 4.64 -21.00
N GLN A 268 -21.21 4.86 -19.74
CA GLN A 268 -22.54 5.27 -19.33
C GLN A 268 -22.43 6.51 -18.44
N GLY A 269 -22.89 7.66 -18.93
CA GLY A 269 -22.83 8.94 -18.23
C GLY A 269 -22.15 10.02 -19.07
N LEU A 270 -21.18 10.72 -18.49
CA LEU A 270 -20.41 11.77 -19.16
C LEU A 270 -18.98 11.29 -19.40
N GLY A 271 -18.55 11.27 -20.66
CA GLY A 271 -17.18 11.00 -21.06
C GLY A 271 -16.54 12.24 -21.68
N ALA A 272 -15.36 12.63 -21.21
CA ALA A 272 -14.60 13.74 -21.79
C ALA A 272 -13.14 13.34 -22.05
N GLY A 273 -12.62 13.69 -23.21
CA GLY A 273 -11.21 13.47 -23.55
C GLY A 273 -10.91 13.77 -25.01
N ALA A 274 -9.64 13.99 -25.36
CA ALA A 274 -9.30 14.33 -26.74
C ALA A 274 -9.64 13.18 -27.71
N LEU A 275 -9.31 11.94 -27.34
CA LEU A 275 -9.58 10.72 -28.08
C LEU A 275 -10.45 9.79 -27.23
N ASN A 276 -11.74 9.72 -27.54
CA ASN A 276 -12.69 8.90 -26.82
C ASN A 276 -13.07 7.65 -27.62
N GLY A 277 -12.93 6.48 -27.00
CA GLY A 277 -13.27 5.19 -27.62
C GLY A 277 -12.26 4.70 -28.66
N VAL A 278 -11.09 5.35 -28.74
CA VAL A 278 -10.01 5.09 -29.69
C VAL A 278 -8.68 4.95 -28.95
N LEU A 279 -7.89 3.95 -29.32
CA LEU A 279 -6.54 3.71 -28.79
C LEU A 279 -5.53 3.71 -29.93
N VAL A 280 -4.41 4.41 -29.76
CA VAL A 280 -3.27 4.36 -30.69
C VAL A 280 -2.33 3.25 -30.22
N GLU A 281 -2.23 2.16 -30.98
CA GLU A 281 -1.40 1.00 -30.63
C GLU A 281 0.06 1.15 -31.07
N GLY A 282 0.33 1.98 -32.07
CA GLY A 282 1.67 2.20 -32.59
C GLY A 282 1.70 3.10 -33.81
N ILE A 283 2.90 3.56 -34.15
CA ILE A 283 3.20 4.31 -35.37
C ILE A 283 4.15 3.46 -36.18
N ASN A 284 3.72 3.01 -37.35
CA ASN A 284 4.48 2.12 -38.24
C ASN A 284 4.58 2.76 -39.63
N LEU A 285 5.60 2.42 -40.40
CA LEU A 285 5.80 2.97 -41.75
C LEU A 285 4.70 2.59 -42.75
N GLU A 286 4.02 1.46 -42.53
CA GLU A 286 2.96 0.95 -43.41
C GLU A 286 1.62 1.65 -43.19
N ASP A 287 1.13 1.66 -41.94
CA ASP A 287 -0.20 2.20 -41.60
C ASP A 287 -0.17 3.64 -41.07
N PHE A 288 1.03 4.22 -40.91
CA PHE A 288 1.34 5.48 -40.19
C PHE A 288 0.86 5.49 -38.73
N LEU A 289 -0.44 5.29 -38.46
CA LEU A 289 -1.05 5.18 -37.14
C LEU A 289 -1.91 3.91 -37.05
N LYS A 290 -1.48 2.96 -36.23
CA LYS A 290 -2.29 1.78 -35.91
C LYS A 290 -3.32 2.15 -34.85
N ILE A 291 -4.57 2.23 -35.26
CA ILE A 291 -5.68 2.64 -34.40
C ILE A 291 -6.55 1.43 -34.08
N ARG A 292 -6.85 1.25 -32.78
CA ARG A 292 -7.84 0.29 -32.29
C ARG A 292 -9.05 1.01 -31.72
N THR A 293 -10.22 0.67 -32.23
CA THR A 293 -11.51 1.11 -31.69
C THR A 293 -11.92 0.22 -30.53
N VAL A 294 -12.23 0.81 -29.38
CA VAL A 294 -12.50 0.05 -28.15
C VAL A 294 -13.93 0.21 -27.64
N ASN A 295 -14.60 1.34 -27.91
CA ASN A 295 -15.92 1.61 -27.34
C ASN A 295 -17.02 0.93 -28.17
N ALA A 296 -17.60 -0.13 -27.61
CA ALA A 296 -18.72 -0.86 -28.17
C ALA A 296 -20.04 -0.12 -27.93
N ARG A 297 -20.20 0.50 -26.76
CA ARG A 297 -21.45 1.18 -26.41
C ARG A 297 -21.21 2.47 -25.63
N MET A 298 -21.93 3.51 -26.02
CA MET A 298 -21.98 4.78 -25.34
C MET A 298 -23.43 5.15 -25.00
N VAL A 299 -23.72 5.39 -23.73
CA VAL A 299 -25.00 5.90 -23.24
C VAL A 299 -24.78 7.21 -22.49
N GLY A 300 -25.30 8.34 -23.01
CA GLY A 300 -25.18 9.65 -22.37
C GLY A 300 -24.44 10.69 -23.23
N LEU A 301 -23.53 11.46 -22.63
CA LEU A 301 -22.83 12.57 -23.27
C LEU A 301 -21.34 12.28 -23.43
N GLN A 302 -20.82 12.42 -24.65
CA GLN A 302 -19.40 12.30 -24.96
C GLN A 302 -18.86 13.62 -25.54
N ILE A 303 -17.74 14.12 -25.00
CA ILE A 303 -17.11 15.37 -25.44
C ILE A 303 -15.64 15.09 -25.78
N GLY A 304 -15.22 15.41 -27.00
CA GLY A 304 -13.83 15.19 -27.40
C GLY A 304 -13.44 15.76 -28.75
N LEU A 305 -12.18 15.62 -29.15
CA LEU A 305 -11.79 15.94 -30.54
C LEU A 305 -12.29 14.83 -31.46
N VAL A 306 -12.07 13.58 -31.05
CA VAL A 306 -12.56 12.38 -31.73
C VAL A 306 -13.40 11.58 -30.75
N ASN A 307 -14.64 11.33 -31.14
CA ASN A 307 -15.56 10.45 -30.43
C ASN A 307 -15.86 9.24 -31.31
N TYR A 308 -15.58 8.04 -30.82
CA TYR A 308 -15.96 6.80 -31.49
C TYR A 308 -16.83 5.94 -30.56
N THR A 309 -17.91 5.41 -31.12
CA THR A 309 -18.69 4.32 -30.52
C THR A 309 -19.30 3.42 -31.60
N ALA A 310 -19.44 2.13 -31.33
CA ALA A 310 -20.19 1.24 -32.22
C ALA A 310 -21.71 1.46 -32.07
N GLU A 311 -22.19 1.60 -30.84
CA GLU A 311 -23.59 1.88 -30.52
C GLU A 311 -23.72 3.14 -29.65
N LEU A 312 -24.23 4.23 -30.26
CA LEU A 312 -24.55 5.47 -29.57
C LEU A 312 -26.01 5.46 -29.07
N TRP A 313 -26.21 5.83 -27.81
CA TRP A 313 -27.49 6.14 -27.19
C TRP A 313 -27.35 7.45 -26.39
N GLY A 314 -27.38 8.57 -27.10
CA GLY A 314 -27.19 9.90 -26.53
C GLY A 314 -26.54 10.87 -27.51
N LEU A 315 -25.59 11.66 -26.99
CA LEU A 315 -25.01 12.81 -27.67
C LEU A 315 -23.48 12.75 -27.71
N GLN A 316 -22.89 13.04 -28.86
CA GLN A 316 -21.47 13.27 -29.05
C GLN A 316 -21.24 14.72 -29.50
N LEU A 317 -20.28 15.39 -28.87
CA LEU A 317 -19.81 16.72 -29.21
C LEU A 317 -18.31 16.65 -29.49
N GLY A 318 -17.90 17.04 -30.70
CA GLY A 318 -16.50 16.96 -31.10
C GLY A 318 -16.20 17.29 -32.54
N LEU A 319 -14.92 17.39 -32.90
CA LEU A 319 -14.50 17.67 -34.28
C LEU A 319 -14.89 16.52 -35.21
N VAL A 320 -14.74 15.28 -34.75
CA VAL A 320 -15.10 14.07 -35.49
C VAL A 320 -15.90 13.14 -34.58
N ASN A 321 -17.17 12.89 -34.93
CA ASN A 321 -18.07 12.04 -34.15
C ASN A 321 -18.51 10.83 -34.97
N ILE A 322 -18.14 9.63 -34.51
CA ILE A 322 -18.36 8.36 -35.20
C ILE A 322 -19.32 7.49 -34.39
N ALA A 323 -20.49 7.21 -34.96
CA ALA A 323 -21.51 6.32 -34.40
C ALA A 323 -21.91 5.27 -35.46
N ARG A 324 -21.55 4.00 -35.25
CA ARG A 324 -21.73 2.97 -36.32
C ARG A 324 -23.17 2.51 -36.50
N ASN A 325 -24.01 2.63 -35.48
CA ASN A 325 -25.44 2.34 -35.53
C ASN A 325 -26.25 3.38 -36.34
N ASN A 326 -25.67 4.53 -36.67
CA ASN A 326 -26.33 5.53 -37.50
C ASN A 326 -26.44 5.14 -39.00
N PRO A 327 -27.42 5.72 -39.72
CA PRO A 327 -27.51 5.59 -41.18
C PRO A 327 -26.23 6.14 -41.83
N ARG A 328 -25.88 5.63 -43.02
CA ARG A 328 -24.56 5.86 -43.65
C ARG A 328 -24.13 7.34 -43.69
N TRP A 329 -25.06 8.26 -43.91
CA TRP A 329 -24.80 9.71 -43.98
C TRP A 329 -24.56 10.38 -42.62
N ALA A 330 -25.02 9.77 -41.51
CA ALA A 330 -24.89 10.27 -40.13
C ALA A 330 -23.86 9.48 -39.30
N ARG A 331 -23.14 8.53 -39.92
CA ARG A 331 -22.12 7.73 -39.23
C ARG A 331 -20.92 8.54 -38.79
N VAL A 332 -20.55 9.56 -39.55
CA VAL A 332 -19.43 10.46 -39.26
C VAL A 332 -19.92 11.88 -39.44
N LEU A 333 -20.01 12.64 -38.35
CA LEU A 333 -20.48 14.02 -38.37
C LEU A 333 -19.51 14.96 -37.64
N PRO A 334 -19.24 16.15 -38.19
CA PRO A 334 -18.49 17.19 -37.50
C PRO A 334 -19.39 17.91 -36.48
N GLY A 335 -18.81 18.35 -35.37
CA GLY A 335 -19.48 19.12 -34.32
C GLY A 335 -20.38 18.30 -33.42
N LEU A 336 -21.38 17.62 -34.01
CA LEU A 336 -22.48 16.97 -33.29
C LEU A 336 -22.84 15.62 -33.92
N ASN A 337 -23.08 14.60 -33.08
CA ASN A 337 -23.74 13.36 -33.51
C ASN A 337 -24.68 12.85 -32.40
N LEU A 338 -25.82 12.26 -32.78
CA LEU A 338 -26.84 11.79 -31.83
C LEU A 338 -27.59 10.57 -32.35
N HIS A 339 -28.03 9.73 -31.42
CA HIS A 339 -28.87 8.55 -31.68
C HIS A 339 -29.63 8.18 -30.38
N TRP A 340 -30.86 7.68 -30.52
CA TRP A 340 -31.77 7.38 -29.39
C TRP A 340 -32.42 6.01 -29.52
#